data_AF-A0A2E5W105-F1
#
_entry.id   AF-A0A2E5W105-F1
#
_cell.length_a   1.000
_cell.length_b   1.000
_cell.length_c   1.000
_cell.angle_alpha   90.00
_cell.angle_beta   90.00
_cell.angle_gamma   90.00
#
_symmetry.space_group_name_H-M   'P 1'
#
loop_
_entity.id
_entity.type
_entity.pdbx_description
1 polymer ?
#
loop_
_entity_poly.entity_id
_entity_poly.type
_entity_poly.pdbx_seq_one_letter_code
_entity_poly.pdbx_strand_id
1 'polypeptide(L)' 'MKIYISADMEGVTGVTHWDEVDHNKTASYAQFQNRMTLEVFAACEGANSAGAKEIWVKDAHYSGRNILAENLPSNVKLIR' A
#
# COMPACT_ATOMS: atom_id res chain seq x y z
N MET A 1 -6.31 -16.44 -11.51
CA MET A 1 -7.19 -15.67 -10.60
C MET A 1 -6.84 -14.19 -10.71
N LYS A 2 -7.84 -13.30 -10.66
CA LYS A 2 -7.63 -11.85 -10.60
C LYS A 2 -7.95 -11.36 -9.20
N ILE A 3 -7.09 -10.53 -8.63
CA ILE A 3 -7.24 -9.96 -7.29
C ILE A 3 -7.26 -8.44 -7.39
N TYR A 4 -8.12 -7.83 -6.58
CA TYR A 4 -8.17 -6.38 -6.37
C TYR A 4 -7.94 -6.09 -4.90
N ILE A 5 -6.98 -5.22 -4.60
CA ILE A 5 -6.61 -4.78 -3.25
C ILE A 5 -6.87 -3.28 -3.18
N SER A 6 -7.71 -2.86 -2.24
CA SER A 6 -7.85 -1.45 -1.86
C SER A 6 -7.08 -1.26 -0.57
N ALA A 7 -6.09 -0.37 -0.57
CA ALA A 7 -5.22 -0.15 0.58
C ALA A 7 -5.36 1.28 1.09
N ASP A 8 -5.60 1.40 2.39
CA ASP A 8 -5.73 2.66 3.12
C ASP A 8 -4.69 2.73 4.24
N MET A 9 -4.38 3.93 4.73
CA MET A 9 -3.18 4.12 5.57
C MET A 9 -3.50 4.17 7.07
N GLU A 10 -4.69 4.63 7.47
CA GLU A 10 -5.14 4.74 8.87
C GLU A 10 -5.16 3.37 9.58
N GLY A 11 -5.34 2.29 8.83
CA GLY A 11 -5.38 0.92 9.34
C GLY A 11 -4.03 0.19 9.36
N VAL A 12 -2.96 0.81 8.86
CA VAL A 12 -1.63 0.19 8.78
C VAL A 12 -1.07 -0.07 10.18
N THR A 13 -0.39 -1.20 10.37
CA THR A 13 0.01 -1.66 11.71
C THR A 13 0.90 -0.65 12.42
N GLY A 14 0.47 -0.19 13.59
CA GLY A 14 1.22 0.75 14.43
C GLY A 14 0.93 2.21 14.12
N VAL A 15 0.08 2.53 13.15
CA VAL A 15 -0.54 3.85 13.06
C VAL A 15 -1.45 4.03 14.28
N THR A 16 -1.24 5.11 15.00
CA THR A 16 -1.96 5.48 16.22
C THR A 16 -2.32 6.97 16.28
N HIS A 17 -1.79 7.78 15.37
CA HIS A 17 -2.02 9.22 15.35
C HIS A 17 -2.19 9.78 13.91
N TRP A 18 -2.98 10.84 13.74
CA TRP A 18 -3.26 11.43 12.43
C TRP A 18 -2.03 11.96 11.68
N ASP A 19 -1.07 12.52 12.41
CA ASP A 19 0.19 13.00 11.81
C ASP A 19 0.99 11.89 11.11
N GLU A 20 0.73 10.63 11.44
CA GLU A 20 1.42 9.48 10.84
C GLU A 20 0.87 9.17 9.43
N VAL A 21 -0.31 9.66 9.10
CA VAL A 21 -1.00 9.41 7.82
C VAL A 21 -1.24 10.67 7.00
N ASP A 22 -1.00 11.86 7.55
CA ASP A 22 -1.06 13.13 6.80
C ASP A 22 0.27 13.42 6.09
N HIS A 23 0.24 13.48 4.75
CA HIS A 23 1.41 13.78 3.92
C HIS A 23 2.00 15.18 4.16
N ASN A 24 1.28 16.09 4.82
CA ASN A 24 1.80 17.39 5.25
C ASN A 24 2.67 17.30 6.52
N LYS A 25 2.69 16.15 7.20
CA LYS A 25 3.43 15.88 8.44
C LYS A 25 4.61 14.96 8.15
N THR A 26 5.56 15.45 7.36
CA THR A 26 6.62 14.64 6.74
C THR A 26 7.51 13.87 7.73
N ALA A 27 7.68 14.37 8.96
CA ALA A 27 8.52 13.74 9.98
C ALA A 27 8.03 12.34 10.39
N SER A 28 6.71 12.15 10.50
CA SER A 28 6.07 10.88 10.86
C SER A 28 5.59 10.11 9.63
N TYR A 29 5.07 10.81 8.61
CA TYR A 29 4.43 10.20 7.45
C TYR A 29 5.33 9.20 6.69
N ALA A 30 6.61 9.55 6.45
CA ALA A 30 7.50 8.72 5.62
C ALA A 30 7.69 7.29 6.17
N GLN A 31 7.73 7.14 7.50
CA GLN A 31 7.82 5.84 8.15
C GLN A 31 6.62 4.96 7.81
N PHE A 32 5.43 5.53 7.89
CA PHE A 32 4.18 4.79 7.69
C PHE A 32 3.87 4.61 6.21
N GLN A 33 4.31 5.52 5.33
CA GLN A 33 4.24 5.38 3.88
C GLN A 33 5.01 4.12 3.43
N ASN A 34 6.23 3.97 3.95
CA ASN A 34 7.04 2.79 3.72
C ASN A 34 6.35 1.54 4.29
N ARG A 35 5.77 1.63 5.49
CA ARG A 35 5.06 0.51 6.12
C ARG A 35 3.83 0.07 5.32
N MET A 36 2.97 1.00 4.90
CA MET A 36 1.82 0.73 4.02
C MET A 36 2.28 0.00 2.75
N THR A 37 3.37 0.48 2.13
CA THR A 37 3.94 -0.16 0.94
C THR A 37 4.37 -1.60 1.22
N LEU A 38 5.02 -1.86 2.35
CA LEU A 38 5.46 -3.21 2.73
C LEU A 38 4.29 -4.15 3.06
N GLU A 39 3.23 -3.66 3.70
CA GLU A 39 2.03 -4.46 3.96
C GLU A 39 1.29 -4.81 2.66
N VAL A 40 1.17 -3.86 1.73
CA VAL A 40 0.63 -4.11 0.39
C VAL A 40 1.50 -5.10 -0.39
N PHE A 41 2.83 -4.95 -0.33
CA PHE A 41 3.77 -5.90 -0.93
C PHE A 41 3.55 -7.31 -0.39
N ALA A 42 3.46 -7.47 0.94
CA ALA A 42 3.21 -8.77 1.57
C ALA A 42 1.87 -9.39 1.14
N ALA A 43 0.81 -8.58 1.03
CA ALA A 43 -0.47 -9.03 0.52
C ALA A 43 -0.38 -9.50 -0.95
N CYS A 44 0.38 -8.79 -1.78
CA CYS A 44 0.64 -9.19 -3.17
C CYS A 44 1.41 -10.52 -3.24
N GLU A 45 2.44 -10.70 -2.42
CA GLU A 45 3.21 -11.95 -2.37
C GLU A 45 2.38 -13.14 -1.88
N GLY A 46 1.50 -12.92 -0.90
CA GLY A 46 0.52 -13.93 -0.48
C GLY A 46 -0.42 -14.31 -1.62
N ALA A 47 -0.96 -13.33 -2.35
CA ALA A 47 -1.80 -13.57 -3.52
C ALA A 47 -1.05 -14.30 -4.64
N ASN A 48 0.20 -13.94 -4.91
CA ASN A 48 1.07 -14.61 -5.88
C ASN A 48 1.30 -16.08 -5.51
N SER A 49 1.62 -16.34 -4.24
CA SER A 49 1.79 -17.70 -3.70
C SER A 49 0.51 -18.53 -3.81
N ALA A 50 -0.66 -17.90 -3.74
CA ALA A 50 -1.96 -18.53 -3.96
C ALA A 50 -2.35 -18.69 -5.44
N GLY A 51 -1.47 -18.32 -6.38
CA GLY A 51 -1.69 -18.49 -7.83
C GLY A 51 -2.43 -17.32 -8.52
N ALA A 52 -2.43 -16.13 -7.93
CA ALA A 52 -2.87 -14.92 -8.63
C ALA A 52 -2.04 -14.70 -9.91
N LYS A 53 -2.72 -14.27 -10.98
CA LYS A 53 -2.08 -13.96 -12.28
C LYS A 53 -2.15 -12.48 -12.64
N GLU A 54 -3.04 -11.75 -11.99
CA GLU A 54 -3.22 -10.32 -12.17
C GLU A 54 -3.64 -9.73 -10.83
N ILE A 55 -2.92 -8.72 -10.35
CA ILE A 55 -3.20 -8.02 -9.11
C ILE A 55 -3.33 -6.53 -9.43
N TRP A 56 -4.47 -5.97 -9.04
CA TRP A 56 -4.70 -4.53 -9.07
C TRP A 56 -4.66 -4.00 -7.65
N VAL A 57 -3.89 -2.94 -7.43
CA VAL A 57 -3.82 -2.24 -6.15
C VAL A 57 -4.36 -0.84 -6.36
N LYS A 58 -5.36 -0.44 -5.58
CA LYS A 58 -5.76 0.96 -5.44
C LYS A 58 -5.16 1.52 -4.17
N ASP A 59 -4.35 2.55 -4.33
CA ASP A 59 -4.04 3.45 -3.25
C ASP A 59 -5.29 4.27 -2.94
N ALA A 60 -5.95 3.93 -1.83
CA ALA A 60 -7.23 4.50 -1.42
C ALA A 60 -7.08 5.60 -0.36
N HIS A 61 -5.84 5.96 -0.01
CA HIS A 61 -5.57 6.94 1.02
C HIS A 61 -5.41 8.35 0.46
N TYR A 62 -6.12 9.36 1.02
CA TYR A 62 -6.13 10.75 0.55
C TYR A 62 -6.09 10.91 -0.97
N SER A 63 -4.92 11.30 -1.51
CA SER A 63 -4.72 11.63 -2.92
C SER A 63 -4.37 10.43 -3.79
N GLY A 64 -4.30 9.22 -3.22
CA GLY A 64 -3.91 7.99 -3.92
C GLY A 64 -2.43 7.94 -4.32
N ARG A 65 -1.55 8.67 -3.63
CA ARG A 65 -0.14 8.84 -4.03
C ARG A 65 0.85 8.50 -2.91
N ASN A 66 0.53 7.51 -2.11
CA ASN A 66 1.23 7.12 -0.90
C ASN A 66 2.10 5.88 -1.15
N ILE A 67 1.60 4.87 -1.86
CA ILE A 67 2.34 3.63 -2.15
C ILE A 67 3.54 3.91 -3.06
N LEU A 68 4.70 3.38 -2.69
CA LEU A 68 5.93 3.43 -3.49
C LEU A 68 5.90 2.31 -4.54
N ALA A 69 5.64 2.69 -5.79
CA ALA A 69 5.35 1.73 -6.87
C ALA A 69 6.54 0.84 -7.21
N GLU A 70 7.75 1.38 -7.08
CA GLU A 70 9.02 0.70 -7.31
C GLU A 70 9.26 -0.51 -6.40
N ASN A 71 8.56 -0.58 -5.27
CA ASN A 71 8.69 -1.67 -4.30
C ASN A 71 7.70 -2.80 -4.54
N LEU A 72 6.71 -2.64 -5.44
CA LEU A 72 5.69 -3.66 -5.69
C LEU A 72 6.17 -4.72 -6.70
N PRO A 73 5.64 -5.96 -6.65
CA PRO A 73 5.96 -6.98 -7.64
C PRO A 73 5.58 -6.56 -9.06
N SER A 74 6.33 -7.04 -10.06
CA SER A 74 6.18 -6.62 -11.46
C SER A 74 4.84 -6.95 -12.11
N ASN A 75 4.08 -7.90 -11.55
CA ASN A 75 2.74 -8.28 -12.02
C ASN A 75 1.61 -7.43 -11.40
N VAL A 76 1.94 -6.45 -10.56
CA VAL A 76 0.98 -5.55 -9.93
C VAL A 76 0.74 -4.32 -10.80
N LYS A 77 -0.54 -3.92 -10.90
CA LYS A 77 -0.96 -2.66 -11.51
C LYS A 77 -1.46 -1.72 -10.41
N LEU A 78 -0.72 -0.64 -10.17
CA LEU A 78 -1.08 0.37 -9.18
C LEU A 78 -1.98 1.45 -9.81
N ILE A 79 -3.09 1.75 -9.15
CA ILE A 79 -3.99 2.85 -9.44
C ILE A 79 -3.70 3.97 -8.44
N ARG A 80 -3.24 5.12 -8.94
CA ARG A 80 -3.01 6.34 -8.16
C ARG A 80 -4.14 7.31 -8.41
#